data_AF-A0A433RAN8-F1
#
_entry.id   AF-A0A433RAN8-F1
#
_cell.length_a   1.000
_cell.length_b   1.000
_cell.length_c   1.000
_cell.angle_alpha   90.00
_cell.angle_beta   90.00
_cell.angle_gamma   90.00
#
_symmetry.space_group_name_H-M   'P 1'
#
loop_
_entity.id
_entity.type
_entity.pdbx_description
1 polymer ?
#
loop_
_entity_poly.entity_id
_entity_poly.type
_entity_poly.pdbx_seq_one_letter_code
_entity_poly.pdbx_strand_id
1 'polypeptide(L)'
;MQFVTTPGVERLGSRDWNLIITIVTRLYQDNEYFLSFEAKTGNTVVTDGNENHLCTIDKLIFPPYVKVWAIYGDDGNSKYYTFLLPEEY
;
A
#
# COMPACT_ATOMS: atom_id res chain seq x y z
N MET A 1 -7.21 7.92 10.69
CA MET A 1 -6.01 7.67 9.88
C MET A 1 -6.26 8.26 8.51
N GLN A 2 -5.36 9.13 8.03
CA GLN A 2 -5.46 9.72 6.70
C GLN A 2 -4.71 8.86 5.68
N PHE A 3 -5.09 8.97 4.41
CA PHE A 3 -4.42 8.29 3.31
C PHE A 3 -4.07 9.33 2.27
N VAL A 4 -2.79 9.43 1.94
CA VAL A 4 -2.25 10.40 0.99
C VAL A 4 -1.50 9.66 -0.10
N THR A 5 -1.48 10.22 -1.30
CA THR A 5 -0.88 9.61 -2.49
C THR A 5 0.10 10.57 -3.11
N THR A 6 1.23 10.07 -3.60
CA THR A 6 2.12 10.84 -4.46
C THR A 6 1.52 10.99 -5.86
N PRO A 7 1.96 11.98 -6.65
CA PRO A 7 1.51 12.14 -8.03
C PRO A 7 1.74 10.91 -8.91
N GLY A 8 2.78 10.10 -8.65
CA GLY A 8 3.02 8.83 -9.35
C GLY A 8 1.89 7.84 -9.13
N VAL A 9 1.49 7.62 -7.88
CA VAL A 9 0.39 6.70 -7.54
C VAL A 9 -0.97 7.25 -7.99
N GLU A 10 -1.20 8.56 -7.92
CA GLU A 10 -2.42 9.18 -8.44
C GLU A 10 -2.59 8.93 -9.94
N ARG A 11 -1.51 9.11 -10.72
CA ARG A 11 -1.53 8.85 -12.17
C ARG A 11 -1.67 7.37 -12.50
N LEU A 12 -1.09 6.50 -11.68
CA LEU A 12 -1.21 5.05 -11.83
C LEU A 12 -2.68 4.60 -11.66
N GLY A 13 -3.36 5.23 -10.70
CA GLY A 13 -4.70 4.85 -10.27
C GLY A 13 -4.71 3.52 -9.52
N SER A 14 -5.82 3.26 -8.83
CA SER A 14 -6.10 1.97 -8.19
C SER A 14 -7.45 1.45 -8.66
N ARG A 15 -7.59 0.12 -8.73
CA ARG A 15 -8.85 -0.54 -9.06
C ARG A 15 -9.83 -0.58 -7.88
N ASP A 16 -9.35 -0.45 -6.64
CA ASP A 16 -10.21 -0.54 -5.45
C ASP A 16 -9.57 0.10 -4.21
N TRP A 17 -9.79 1.41 -4.04
CA TRP A 17 -9.31 2.15 -2.87
C TRP A 17 -9.97 1.73 -1.57
N ASN A 18 -11.24 1.32 -1.58
CA ASN A 18 -11.94 0.89 -0.36
C ASN A 18 -11.31 -0.38 0.21
N LEU A 19 -10.96 -1.33 -0.65
CA LEU A 19 -10.26 -2.54 -0.23
C LEU A 19 -8.84 -2.23 0.28
N ILE A 20 -8.08 -1.37 -0.42
CA ILE A 20 -6.76 -0.93 0.06
C ILE A 20 -6.88 -0.37 1.47
N ILE A 21 -7.77 0.60 1.68
CA ILE A 21 -7.97 1.27 2.96
C ILE A 21 -8.31 0.25 4.06
N THR A 22 -9.16 -0.73 3.76
CA THR A 22 -9.55 -1.80 4.70
C THR A 22 -8.34 -2.64 5.09
N ILE A 23 -7.52 -3.05 4.12
CA ILE A 23 -6.33 -3.88 4.34
C ILE A 23 -5.29 -3.10 5.16
N VAL A 24 -4.96 -1.88 4.76
CA VAL A 24 -3.98 -1.04 5.47
C VAL A 24 -4.44 -0.76 6.90
N THR A 25 -5.73 -0.47 7.11
CA THR A 25 -6.27 -0.25 8.45
C THR A 25 -6.15 -1.50 9.33
N ARG A 26 -6.41 -2.69 8.77
CA ARG A 26 -6.27 -3.94 9.51
C ARG A 26 -4.80 -4.23 9.85
N LEU A 27 -3.90 -4.10 8.88
CA LEU A 27 -2.46 -4.35 9.08
C LEU A 27 -1.81 -3.33 10.03
N TYR A 28 -2.28 -2.08 10.02
CA TYR A 28 -1.89 -1.10 11.03
C TYR A 28 -2.21 -1.54 12.46
N GLN A 29 -3.37 -2.17 12.70
CA GLN A 29 -3.73 -2.72 14.02
C GLN A 29 -2.82 -3.88 14.44
N ASP A 30 -2.21 -4.55 13.48
CA ASP A 30 -1.24 -5.63 13.70
C ASP A 30 0.21 -5.09 13.80
N ASN A 31 0.39 -3.76 13.84
CA ASN A 31 1.66 -3.02 13.92
C ASN A 31 2.54 -3.07 12.66
N GLU A 32 1.93 -3.31 11.50
CA GLU A 32 2.61 -3.10 10.23
C GLU A 32 2.60 -1.61 9.89
N TYR A 33 3.77 -1.05 9.60
CA TYR A 33 3.97 0.40 9.31
C TYR A 33 4.59 0.67 7.94
N PHE A 34 5.14 -0.36 7.30
CA PHE A 34 5.59 -0.30 5.93
C PHE A 34 4.92 -1.47 5.21
N LEU A 35 4.11 -1.16 4.21
CA LEU A 35 3.47 -2.13 3.34
C LEU A 35 3.98 -1.98 1.92
N SER A 36 4.11 -3.09 1.22
CA SER A 36 4.43 -3.13 -0.21
C SER A 36 3.43 -3.99 -0.95
N PHE A 37 2.81 -3.41 -1.97
CA PHE A 37 1.84 -4.04 -2.87
C PHE A 37 2.54 -4.39 -4.18
N GLU A 38 2.55 -5.66 -4.54
CA GLU A 38 3.21 -6.15 -5.75
C GLU A 38 2.30 -7.14 -6.49
N ALA A 39 2.22 -6.99 -7.82
CA ALA A 39 1.48 -7.92 -8.66
C ALA A 39 2.26 -9.24 -8.83
N LYS A 40 1.67 -10.38 -8.45
CA LYS A 40 2.20 -11.73 -8.72
C LYS A 40 1.10 -12.64 -9.26
N THR A 41 1.28 -13.15 -10.48
CA THR A 41 0.42 -14.17 -11.11
C THR A 41 -1.08 -13.80 -11.09
N GLY A 42 -1.43 -12.54 -11.36
CA GLY A 42 -2.82 -12.06 -11.39
C GLY A 42 -3.38 -11.63 -10.03
N ASN A 43 -2.64 -11.86 -8.95
CA ASN A 43 -2.97 -11.43 -7.58
C ASN A 43 -2.09 -10.26 -7.16
N THR A 44 -2.50 -9.56 -6.11
CA THR A 44 -1.63 -8.60 -5.41
C THR A 44 -1.16 -9.22 -4.11
N VAL A 45 0.16 -9.33 -3.94
CA VAL A 45 0.80 -9.77 -2.71
C VAL A 45 1.17 -8.53 -1.89
N VAL A 46 0.81 -8.55 -0.61
CA VAL A 46 1.15 -7.51 0.36
C VAL A 46 2.25 -8.03 1.28
N THR A 47 3.30 -7.22 1.46
CA THR A 47 4.46 -7.53 2.32
C THR A 47 4.79 -6.36 3.25
N ASP A 48 5.60 -6.59 4.27
CA ASP A 48 6.03 -5.60 5.28
C ASP A 48 7.18 -4.66 4.83
N GLY A 49 7.45 -4.59 3.52
CA GLY A 49 8.60 -3.86 2.96
C GLY A 49 9.94 -4.63 3.05
N ASN A 50 10.05 -5.64 3.92
CA ASN A 50 11.19 -6.58 4.01
C ASN A 50 10.90 -7.93 3.34
N GLU A 51 9.94 -7.95 2.41
CA GLU A 51 9.49 -9.13 1.68
C GLU A 51 8.80 -10.21 2.54
N ASN A 52 8.54 -9.96 3.83
CA ASN A 52 7.75 -10.90 4.63
C ASN A 52 6.30 -10.84 4.17
N HIS A 53 5.72 -12.01 3.90
CA HIS A 53 4.36 -12.11 3.42
C HIS A 53 3.34 -11.75 4.51
N LEU A 54 2.45 -10.80 4.23
CA LEU A 54 1.37 -10.41 5.13
C LEU A 54 0.02 -10.97 4.66
N CYS A 55 -0.32 -10.76 3.39
CA CYS A 55 -1.53 -11.34 2.80
C CYS A 55 -1.48 -11.36 1.27
N THR A 56 -2.41 -12.10 0.67
CA THR A 56 -2.67 -12.13 -0.78
C THR A 56 -4.07 -11.62 -1.06
N ILE A 57 -4.20 -10.79 -2.08
CA ILE A 57 -5.45 -10.30 -2.62
C ILE A 57 -5.67 -10.99 -3.96
N ASP A 58 -6.78 -11.71 -4.11
CA ASP A 58 -7.13 -12.47 -5.33
C ASP A 58 -7.61 -11.58 -6.50
N LYS A 59 -6.96 -10.41 -6.65
CA LYS A 59 -7.07 -9.51 -7.80
C LYS A 59 -5.90 -8.54 -7.81
N LEU A 60 -5.63 -7.97 -8.99
CA LEU A 60 -4.69 -6.85 -9.13
C LEU A 60 -5.31 -5.56 -8.58
N ILE A 61 -4.65 -4.94 -7.62
CA ILE A 61 -5.02 -3.62 -7.07
C ILE A 61 -4.47 -2.48 -7.93
N PHE A 62 -3.20 -2.59 -8.29
CA PHE A 62 -2.48 -1.68 -9.16
C PHE A 62 -2.19 -2.36 -10.51
N PRO A 63 -1.82 -1.61 -11.56
CA PRO A 63 -1.34 -2.17 -12.81
C PRO A 63 -0.21 -3.20 -12.60
N PRO A 64 -0.13 -4.24 -13.46
CA PRO A 64 0.93 -5.24 -13.36
C PRO A 64 2.31 -4.59 -13.52
N TYR A 65 3.33 -5.22 -12.93
CA TYR A 65 4.74 -4.77 -12.94
C TYR A 65 5.04 -3.47 -12.18
N VAL A 66 4.09 -2.94 -11.43
CA VAL A 66 4.31 -1.77 -10.56
C VAL A 66 4.26 -2.20 -9.11
N LYS A 67 5.30 -1.82 -8.36
CA LYS A 67 5.35 -1.94 -6.91
C LYS A 67 4.89 -0.61 -6.32
N VAL A 68 3.97 -0.66 -5.36
CA VAL A 68 3.51 0.53 -4.62
C VAL A 68 3.79 0.30 -3.16
N TRP A 69 4.38 1.28 -2.49
CA TRP A 69 4.59 1.29 -1.06
C TRP A 69 3.49 2.07 -0.37
N ALA A 70 3.13 1.66 0.84
CA ALA A 70 2.34 2.45 1.77
C ALA A 70 3.14 2.56 3.07
N ILE A 71 3.55 3.76 3.42
CA ILE A 71 4.42 4.02 4.59
C ILE A 71 3.66 4.86 5.60
N TYR A 72 3.63 4.40 6.85
CA TYR A 72 3.06 5.11 7.97
C TYR A 72 3.89 6.33 8.33
N GLY A 73 3.20 7.44 8.62
CA GLY A 73 3.77 8.65 9.20
C GLY A 73 2.91 9.18 10.34
N ASP A 74 3.56 9.86 11.27
CA ASP A 74 2.94 10.56 12.39
C ASP A 74 3.65 11.90 12.57
N ASP A 75 2.96 13.00 12.29
CA ASP A 75 3.51 14.36 12.43
C ASP A 75 3.16 14.99 13.80
N GLY A 76 2.61 14.20 14.72
CA GLY A 76 2.15 14.64 16.04
C GLY A 76 0.72 15.21 16.04
N ASN A 77 0.16 15.56 14.88
CA ASN A 77 -1.21 16.04 14.73
C ASN A 77 -2.11 15.01 14.03
N SER A 78 -1.54 14.25 13.10
CA SER A 78 -2.24 13.31 12.24
C SER A 78 -1.40 12.07 12.00
N LYS A 79 -2.08 10.94 12.05
CA LYS A 79 -1.56 9.63 11.64
C LYS A 79 -2.00 9.36 10.21
N TYR A 80 -1.04 9.10 9.33
CA TYR A 80 -1.31 8.94 7.91
C TYR A 80 -0.52 7.78 7.30
N TYR A 81 -1.01 7.29 6.17
CA TYR A 81 -0.28 6.42 5.28
C TYR A 81 -0.06 7.15 3.96
N THR A 82 1.20 7.22 3.52
CA THR A 82 1.57 7.73 2.21
C THR A 82 1.75 6.57 1.25
N PHE A 83 0.95 6.55 0.17
CA PHE A 83 1.16 5.66 -0.95
C PHE A 83 2.09 6.31 -1.97
N LEU A 84 3.15 5.61 -2.34
CA LEU A 84 4.17 6.09 -3.25
C LEU A 84 4.78 4.99 -4.10
N LEU A 85 5.34 5.35 -5.24
CA LEU A 85 6.24 4.47 -5.99
C LEU A 85 7.60 4.42 -5.26
N PRO A 86 8.35 3.29 -5.32
CA PRO A 86 9.66 3.19 -4.71
C PRO A 86 10.63 4.30 -5.13
N GLU A 87 10.57 4.73 -6.38
CA GLU A 87 11.38 5.83 -6.94
C GLU A 87 10.99 7.24 -6.45
N GLU A 88 9.90 7.38 -5.69
CA GLU A 88 9.44 8.65 -5.10
C GLU A 88 9.84 8.81 -3.61
N TYR A 89 10.54 7.82 -3.04
CA TYR A 89 11.08 7.84 -1.67
C TYR A 89 12.51 8.39 -1.64
#